data_AF-A8LND2-F1
#
_entry.id   AF-A8LND2-F1
#
_cell.length_a   1.000
_cell.length_b   1.000
_cell.length_c   1.000
_cell.angle_alpha   90.00
_cell.angle_beta   90.00
_cell.angle_gamma   90.00
#
_symmetry.space_group_name_H-M   'P 1'
#
loop_
_entity.id
_entity.type
_entity.pdbx_description
1 polymer ?
#
loop_
_entity_poly.entity_id
_entity_poly.type
_entity_poly.pdbx_seq_one_letter_code
_entity_poly.pdbx_strand_id
1 'polypeptide(L)'
;MESITDKISTLALATAVAGVSLTSFAQVDLGNWQTGWRTGLYQRGFEDRFTDGIATRDHAAALWAALRWEVFDETAEGAIKGRDGWLFTREEFIEPAPSRDLDAELRRVAQTLRGHGIDLIPVIVPDKARMQADRLPRSRSEGFALRLDRALGSVAAAGLPVIDLRPALSIRDGYMRTDTHWSPRGARASALAIAAALQDRALPRAAVTTTVTGVVPFEGDLTVFADTGPWRPWIGPAPEVIETFETRVDAAEDLFGEAVLPVALVGTSFSAKPAFHFEGFLKDALQADVLNASRIGLGPFVPMDDFLADIGDLASLPTLVIWEIPERYLTSRSLTQ
;
A
#
# COMPACT_ATOMS: atom_id res chain seq x y z
N MET A 1 -10.03 4.35 41.14
CA MET A 1 -10.95 5.30 40.49
C MET A 1 -11.28 4.89 39.06
N GLU A 2 -10.32 4.32 38.30
CA GLU A 2 -10.53 3.78 36.93
C GLU A 2 -11.71 2.81 36.79
N SER A 3 -11.86 1.85 37.71
CA SER A 3 -12.94 0.83 37.65
C SER A 3 -14.37 1.38 37.72
N ILE A 4 -14.57 2.58 38.29
CA ILE A 4 -15.90 3.20 38.38
C ILE A 4 -16.22 3.94 37.08
N THR A 5 -15.22 4.60 36.48
CA THR A 5 -15.32 5.21 35.15
C THR A 5 -15.64 4.18 34.08
N ASP A 6 -15.01 3.00 34.08
CA ASP A 6 -15.30 1.94 33.11
C ASP A 6 -16.74 1.40 33.21
N LYS A 7 -17.26 1.26 34.43
CA LYS A 7 -18.64 0.82 34.65
C LYS A 7 -19.65 1.88 34.21
N ILE A 8 -19.36 3.16 34.43
CA ILE A 8 -20.21 4.27 33.98
C ILE A 8 -20.19 4.36 32.45
N SER A 9 -19.05 4.19 31.81
CA SER A 9 -18.91 4.18 30.34
C SER A 9 -19.65 3.00 29.70
N THR A 10 -19.57 1.81 30.31
CA THR A 10 -20.27 0.61 29.83
C THR A 10 -21.79 0.75 29.96
N LEU A 11 -22.27 1.35 31.05
CA LEU A 11 -23.70 1.58 31.26
C LEU A 11 -24.24 2.67 30.34
N ALA A 12 -23.48 3.75 30.13
CA ALA A 12 -23.82 4.80 29.17
C ALA A 12 -23.90 4.26 27.74
N LEU A 13 -22.97 3.37 27.37
CA LEU A 13 -22.93 2.71 26.06
C LEU A 13 -24.12 1.75 25.87
N ALA A 14 -24.44 0.92 26.86
CA ALA A 14 -25.60 0.04 26.81
C ALA A 14 -26.92 0.83 26.68
N THR A 15 -26.99 1.99 27.35
CA THR A 15 -28.15 2.88 27.29
C THR A 15 -28.25 3.58 25.93
N ALA A 16 -27.13 3.96 25.32
CA ALA A 16 -27.11 4.55 23.98
C ALA A 16 -27.55 3.54 22.90
N VAL A 17 -27.06 2.30 22.97
CA VAL A 17 -27.44 1.20 22.05
C VAL A 17 -28.92 0.84 22.20
N ALA A 18 -29.42 0.75 23.45
CA ALA A 18 -30.84 0.52 23.72
C ALA A 18 -31.71 1.69 23.23
N GLY A 19 -31.26 2.93 23.41
CA GLY A 19 -31.97 4.13 22.96
C GLY A 19 -32.13 4.19 21.44
N VAL A 20 -31.05 3.92 20.69
CA VAL A 20 -31.07 3.88 19.22
C VAL A 20 -31.98 2.75 18.71
N SER A 21 -32.02 1.61 19.40
CA SER A 21 -32.89 0.49 19.05
C SER A 21 -34.37 0.82 19.27
N LEU A 22 -34.70 1.47 20.38
CA LEU A 22 -36.09 1.84 20.72
C LEU A 22 -36.66 2.94 19.83
N THR A 23 -35.85 3.94 19.44
CA THR A 23 -36.29 4.99 18.50
C THR A 23 -36.56 4.44 17.11
N SER A 24 -35.77 3.46 16.66
CA SER A 24 -35.97 2.80 15.37
C SER A 24 -37.25 1.95 15.33
N PHE A 25 -37.63 1.32 16.45
CA PHE A 25 -38.90 0.59 16.55
C PHE A 25 -40.12 1.52 16.65
N ALA A 26 -39.99 2.68 17.29
CA ALA A 26 -41.10 3.60 17.51
C ALA A 26 -41.52 4.41 16.26
N GLN A 27 -40.67 4.46 15.23
CA GLN A 27 -40.94 5.20 13.98
C GLN A 27 -41.49 4.31 12.84
N VAL A 28 -41.70 3.02 13.09
CA VAL A 28 -42.29 2.12 12.08
C VAL A 28 -43.81 2.28 12.08
N ASP A 29 -44.35 2.95 11.06
CA ASP A 29 -45.79 2.95 10.80
C ASP A 29 -46.20 1.58 10.26
N LEU A 30 -46.94 0.82 11.08
CA LEU A 30 -47.27 -0.59 10.84
C LEU A 30 -48.36 -0.80 9.76
N GLY A 31 -48.93 0.28 9.22
CA GLY A 31 -49.91 0.20 8.13
C GLY A 31 -51.19 -0.56 8.49
N ASN A 32 -52.14 -0.59 7.56
CA ASN A 32 -53.47 -1.14 7.83
C ASN A 32 -53.48 -2.68 7.74
N TRP A 33 -53.87 -3.35 8.82
CA TRP A 33 -53.75 -4.79 9.05
C TRP A 33 -54.77 -5.65 8.26
N GLN A 34 -55.80 -5.04 7.65
CA GLN A 34 -56.92 -5.77 7.06
C GLN A 34 -56.69 -6.27 5.62
N THR A 35 -55.78 -5.67 4.86
CA THR A 35 -55.60 -5.95 3.41
C THR A 35 -54.37 -6.81 3.07
N GLY A 36 -53.53 -7.14 4.06
CA GLY A 36 -52.17 -7.63 3.83
C GLY A 36 -51.94 -9.14 3.76
N TRP A 37 -52.82 -9.96 4.34
CA TRP A 37 -52.50 -11.36 4.63
C TRP A 37 -52.69 -12.33 3.44
N ARG A 38 -53.34 -11.90 2.35
CA ARG A 38 -53.72 -12.81 1.23
C ARG A 38 -52.86 -12.73 -0.04
N THR A 39 -51.97 -11.76 -0.16
CA THR A 39 -51.29 -11.50 -1.46
C THR A 39 -49.77 -11.62 -1.42
N GLY A 40 -49.16 -12.01 -0.29
CA GLY A 40 -47.70 -12.10 -0.17
C GLY A 40 -46.96 -10.75 -0.35
N LEU A 41 -47.70 -9.65 -0.43
CA LEU A 41 -47.19 -8.28 -0.56
C LEU A 41 -46.76 -7.67 0.79
N TYR A 42 -47.10 -8.31 1.91
CA TYR A 42 -46.65 -7.88 3.24
C TYR A 42 -45.17 -8.19 3.48
N GLN A 43 -44.66 -9.30 2.94
CA GLN A 43 -43.27 -9.70 3.17
C GLN A 43 -42.29 -8.80 2.38
N ARG A 44 -42.59 -8.53 1.10
CA ARG A 44 -41.79 -7.60 0.27
C ARG A 44 -41.92 -6.14 0.70
N GLY A 45 -43.13 -5.68 1.07
CA GLY A 45 -43.32 -4.31 1.55
C GLY A 45 -42.75 -4.05 2.95
N PHE A 46 -42.57 -5.09 3.77
CA PHE A 46 -41.89 -5.02 5.06
C PHE A 46 -40.37 -5.10 4.89
N GLU A 47 -39.86 -5.97 4.01
CA GLU A 47 -38.45 -6.03 3.64
C GLU A 47 -37.98 -4.72 2.99
N ASP A 48 -38.71 -4.16 2.03
CA ASP A 48 -38.30 -2.92 1.35
C ASP A 48 -38.29 -1.72 2.31
N ARG A 49 -39.25 -1.62 3.25
CA ARG A 49 -39.29 -0.53 4.25
C ARG A 49 -38.34 -0.72 5.42
N PHE A 50 -38.07 -1.97 5.81
CA PHE A 50 -36.98 -2.29 6.72
C PHE A 50 -35.63 -1.96 6.08
N THR A 51 -35.52 -2.16 4.75
CA THR A 51 -34.33 -1.85 3.94
C THR A 51 -34.14 -0.35 3.72
N ASP A 52 -35.21 0.44 3.57
CA ASP A 52 -35.10 1.90 3.50
C ASP A 52 -34.80 2.55 4.87
N GLY A 53 -35.06 1.86 6.00
CA GLY A 53 -34.59 2.26 7.33
C GLY A 53 -33.08 2.03 7.57
N ILE A 54 -32.37 1.44 6.60
CA ILE A 54 -30.94 1.05 6.66
C ILE A 54 -29.98 2.22 6.44
N ALA A 55 -30.44 3.47 6.38
CA ALA A 55 -29.57 4.63 6.65
C ALA A 55 -28.88 4.55 8.05
N THR A 56 -29.38 3.67 8.93
CA THR A 56 -28.82 3.35 10.24
C THR A 56 -27.66 2.33 10.22
N ARG A 57 -27.48 1.52 9.16
CA ARG A 57 -26.37 0.55 9.12
C ARG A 57 -25.02 1.26 9.00
N ASP A 58 -24.93 2.31 8.20
CA ASP A 58 -23.67 3.05 8.03
C ASP A 58 -23.30 3.79 9.32
N HIS A 59 -24.28 4.32 10.05
CA HIS A 59 -24.06 4.98 11.34
C HIS A 59 -23.74 3.99 12.46
N ALA A 60 -24.39 2.82 12.49
CA ALA A 60 -24.09 1.75 13.44
C ALA A 60 -22.73 1.09 13.13
N ALA A 61 -22.38 0.92 11.85
CA ALA A 61 -21.08 0.43 11.42
C ALA A 61 -19.97 1.44 11.72
N ALA A 62 -20.19 2.74 11.49
CA ALA A 62 -19.27 3.81 11.86
C ALA A 62 -19.09 3.92 13.38
N LEU A 63 -20.18 3.79 14.16
CA LEU A 63 -20.13 3.77 15.62
C LEU A 63 -19.41 2.52 16.14
N TRP A 64 -19.63 1.36 15.52
CA TRP A 64 -18.93 0.11 15.86
C TRP A 64 -17.45 0.14 15.48
N ALA A 65 -17.11 0.73 14.33
CA ALA A 65 -15.73 0.95 13.90
C ALA A 65 -15.01 1.94 14.83
N ALA A 66 -15.67 3.03 15.22
CA ALA A 66 -15.17 3.98 16.22
C ALA A 66 -14.99 3.33 17.60
N LEU A 67 -15.91 2.45 18.01
CA LEU A 67 -15.80 1.69 19.27
C LEU A 67 -14.60 0.73 19.25
N ARG A 68 -14.38 -0.01 18.14
CA ARG A 68 -13.20 -0.88 18.01
C ARG A 68 -11.88 -0.10 17.97
N TRP A 69 -11.88 1.04 17.30
CA TRP A 69 -10.73 1.93 17.25
C TRP A 69 -10.35 2.46 18.65
N GLU A 70 -11.34 2.92 19.44
CA GLU A 70 -11.10 3.61 20.71
C GLU A 70 -11.00 2.67 21.92
N VAL A 71 -11.79 1.58 21.94
CA VAL A 71 -11.90 0.67 23.10
C VAL A 71 -11.03 -0.57 22.95
N PHE A 72 -10.88 -1.10 21.73
CA PHE A 72 -10.18 -2.37 21.49
C PHE A 72 -8.82 -2.21 20.79
N ASP A 73 -8.46 -1.00 20.35
CA ASP A 73 -7.26 -0.72 19.55
C ASP A 73 -7.25 -1.54 18.22
N GLU A 74 -8.43 -1.90 17.72
CA GLU A 74 -8.65 -2.80 16.59
C GLU A 74 -9.19 -2.04 15.37
N THR A 75 -8.56 -2.25 14.20
CA THR A 75 -9.09 -1.81 12.90
C THR A 75 -10.01 -2.88 12.30
N ALA A 76 -10.70 -2.55 11.20
CA ALA A 76 -11.32 -3.60 10.37
C ALA A 76 -10.28 -4.60 9.84
N GLU A 77 -10.75 -5.77 9.38
CA GLU A 77 -9.85 -6.83 8.91
C GLU A 77 -8.97 -6.30 7.77
N GLY A 78 -7.66 -6.17 8.00
CA GLY A 78 -6.70 -5.71 6.99
C GLY A 78 -5.62 -4.78 7.53
N ALA A 79 -5.87 -4.05 8.62
CA ALA A 79 -4.89 -3.17 9.24
C ALA A 79 -4.55 -3.54 10.71
N ILE A 80 -3.56 -2.83 11.24
CA ILE A 80 -3.13 -2.81 12.63
C ILE A 80 -2.99 -1.34 13.04
N LYS A 81 -3.59 -0.96 14.16
CA LYS A 81 -3.45 0.37 14.73
C LYS A 81 -2.11 0.50 15.44
N GLY A 82 -1.35 1.52 15.08
CA GLY A 82 -0.12 1.94 15.73
C GLY A 82 -0.33 3.10 16.70
N ARG A 83 0.76 3.52 17.34
CA ARG A 83 0.82 4.72 18.17
C ARG A 83 0.71 5.97 17.30
N ASP A 84 0.26 7.08 17.88
CA ASP A 84 0.22 8.41 17.25
C ASP A 84 -0.54 8.44 15.90
N GLY A 85 -1.58 7.61 15.77
CA GLY A 85 -2.41 7.55 14.57
C GLY A 85 -1.73 6.92 13.35
N TRP A 86 -0.66 6.14 13.54
CA TRP A 86 -0.08 5.30 12.50
C TRP A 86 -0.96 4.08 12.23
N LEU A 87 -1.04 3.67 10.97
CA LEU A 87 -1.71 2.45 10.53
C LEU A 87 -0.71 1.55 9.81
N PHE A 88 -0.80 0.24 10.01
CA PHE A 88 0.02 -0.76 9.34
C PHE A 88 -0.86 -1.79 8.65
N THR A 89 -0.45 -2.29 7.48
CA THR A 89 -1.17 -3.42 6.87
C THR A 89 -0.86 -4.70 7.63
N ARG A 90 -1.87 -5.57 7.77
CA ARG A 90 -1.71 -6.90 8.36
C ARG A 90 -0.84 -7.82 7.53
N GLU A 91 -0.73 -7.57 6.22
CA GLU A 91 0.11 -8.33 5.29
C GLU A 91 1.59 -8.36 5.73
N GLU A 92 2.06 -7.34 6.46
CA GLU A 92 3.43 -7.29 7.00
C GLU A 92 3.65 -8.23 8.21
N PHE A 93 2.60 -8.90 8.67
CA PHE A 93 2.58 -9.76 9.86
C PHE A 93 2.06 -11.17 9.58
N ILE A 94 1.78 -11.49 8.32
CA ILE A 94 1.33 -12.81 7.87
C ILE A 94 2.19 -13.29 6.69
N GLU A 95 2.11 -14.59 6.39
CA GLU A 95 2.71 -15.13 5.18
C GLU A 95 1.87 -14.77 3.94
N PRO A 96 2.50 -14.43 2.81
CA PRO A 96 1.78 -14.19 1.56
C PRO A 96 1.12 -15.47 1.05
N ALA A 97 -0.08 -15.33 0.46
CA ALA A 97 -0.81 -16.41 -0.18
C ALA A 97 -1.39 -15.92 -1.54
N PRO A 98 -1.03 -16.53 -2.68
CA PRO A 98 -0.03 -17.59 -2.82
C PRO A 98 1.39 -17.08 -2.54
N SER A 99 2.25 -17.94 -2.01
CA SER A 99 3.68 -17.65 -1.89
C SER A 99 4.41 -18.05 -3.17
N ARG A 100 5.42 -17.26 -3.56
CA ARG A 100 6.36 -17.60 -4.65
C ARG A 100 7.75 -17.70 -4.07
N ASP A 101 8.52 -18.66 -4.58
CA ASP A 101 9.91 -18.86 -4.18
C ASP A 101 10.80 -17.79 -4.83
N LEU A 102 11.27 -16.83 -4.03
CA LEU A 102 12.10 -15.74 -4.52
C LEU A 102 13.37 -16.24 -5.22
N ASP A 103 14.00 -17.33 -4.75
CA ASP A 103 15.24 -17.84 -5.35
C ASP A 103 14.98 -18.40 -6.76
N ALA A 104 13.83 -19.06 -6.95
CA ALA A 104 13.39 -19.52 -8.26
C ALA A 104 13.02 -18.35 -9.17
N GLU A 105 12.30 -17.35 -8.64
CA GLU A 105 11.89 -16.17 -9.40
C GLU A 105 13.08 -15.34 -9.87
N LEU A 106 14.02 -15.01 -8.97
CA LEU A 106 15.21 -14.24 -9.33
C LEU A 106 16.04 -14.92 -10.42
N ARG A 107 16.25 -16.25 -10.32
CA ARG A 107 16.98 -17.01 -11.34
C ARG A 107 16.25 -17.00 -12.67
N ARG A 108 14.94 -17.28 -12.67
CA ARG A 108 14.12 -17.31 -13.89
C ARG A 108 14.13 -15.95 -14.58
N VAL A 109 13.78 -14.89 -13.86
CA VAL A 109 13.69 -13.53 -14.40
C VAL A 109 15.05 -13.05 -14.89
N ALA A 110 16.12 -13.23 -14.10
CA ALA A 110 17.46 -12.81 -14.51
C ALA A 110 17.97 -13.59 -15.73
N GLN A 111 17.65 -14.88 -15.85
CA GLN A 111 18.03 -15.67 -17.02
C GLN A 111 17.29 -15.22 -18.28
N THR A 112 15.97 -14.99 -18.18
CA THR A 112 15.17 -14.49 -19.31
C THR A 112 15.68 -13.13 -19.77
N LEU A 113 15.85 -12.17 -18.86
CA LEU A 113 16.34 -10.82 -19.20
C LEU A 113 17.74 -10.84 -19.80
N ARG A 114 18.67 -11.65 -19.26
CA ARG A 114 20.01 -11.81 -19.86
C ARG A 114 19.97 -12.38 -21.27
N GLY A 115 18.99 -13.23 -21.59
CA GLY A 115 18.76 -13.72 -22.96
C GLY A 115 18.48 -12.60 -23.96
N HIS A 116 17.94 -11.47 -23.48
CA HIS A 116 17.70 -10.25 -24.25
C HIS A 116 18.79 -9.18 -24.07
N GLY A 117 19.88 -9.49 -23.36
CA GLY A 117 20.95 -8.52 -23.05
C GLY A 117 20.56 -7.47 -22.00
N ILE A 118 19.57 -7.77 -21.16
CA ILE A 118 19.00 -6.85 -20.17
C ILE A 118 19.44 -7.29 -18.77
N ASP A 119 19.92 -6.33 -17.98
CA ASP A 119 20.30 -6.58 -16.59
C ASP A 119 19.11 -6.45 -15.63
N LEU A 120 19.07 -7.30 -14.60
CA LEU A 120 18.05 -7.25 -13.55
C LEU A 120 18.61 -6.60 -12.28
N ILE A 121 17.89 -5.62 -11.74
CA ILE A 121 18.12 -5.00 -10.42
C ILE A 121 16.90 -5.23 -9.54
N PRO A 122 16.89 -6.28 -8.70
CA PRO A 122 15.84 -6.46 -7.71
C PRO A 122 15.97 -5.40 -6.61
N VAL A 123 14.87 -4.74 -6.31
CA VAL A 123 14.77 -3.73 -5.24
C VAL A 123 13.74 -4.22 -4.25
N ILE A 124 14.21 -4.75 -3.12
CA ILE A 124 13.33 -5.20 -2.04
C ILE A 124 12.95 -4.01 -1.17
N VAL A 125 11.68 -3.63 -1.16
CA VAL A 125 11.17 -2.53 -0.33
C VAL A 125 10.92 -3.05 1.09
N PRO A 126 11.61 -2.51 2.11
CA PRO A 126 11.36 -2.87 3.51
C PRO A 126 9.90 -2.65 3.91
N ASP A 127 9.40 -3.42 4.88
CA ASP A 127 8.05 -3.23 5.41
C ASP A 127 8.01 -1.93 6.21
N LYS A 128 6.87 -1.24 6.15
CA LYS A 128 6.62 -0.05 6.97
C LYS A 128 6.73 -0.38 8.46
N ALA A 129 6.19 -1.54 8.88
CA ALA A 129 6.30 -2.06 10.24
C ALA A 129 7.74 -2.32 10.69
N ARG A 130 8.69 -2.54 9.77
CA ARG A 130 10.12 -2.61 10.10
C ARG A 130 10.69 -1.22 10.34
N MET A 131 10.45 -0.31 9.40
CA MET A 131 11.07 1.01 9.39
C MET A 131 10.51 1.92 10.49
N GLN A 132 9.26 1.69 10.90
CA GLN A 132 8.53 2.46 11.91
C GLN A 132 8.20 1.57 13.13
N ALA A 133 9.15 0.72 13.54
CA ALA A 133 8.94 -0.27 14.60
C ALA A 133 8.64 0.38 15.98
N ASP A 134 9.11 1.60 16.22
CA ASP A 134 8.82 2.40 17.41
C ASP A 134 7.34 2.82 17.51
N ARG A 135 6.63 2.83 16.39
CA ARG A 135 5.19 3.14 16.30
C ARG A 135 4.29 1.92 16.45
N LEU A 136 4.83 0.71 16.45
CA LEU A 136 4.04 -0.49 16.62
C LEU A 136 3.55 -0.66 18.07
N PRO A 137 2.35 -1.22 18.28
CA PRO A 137 1.89 -1.54 19.63
C PRO A 137 2.69 -2.70 20.24
N ARG A 138 3.19 -3.61 19.38
CA ARG A 138 3.98 -4.79 19.75
C ARG A 138 5.03 -5.08 18.67
N SER A 139 6.14 -5.70 19.08
CA SER A 139 7.21 -6.10 18.17
C SER A 139 6.76 -7.22 17.22
N ARG A 140 7.36 -7.24 16.02
CA ARG A 140 7.15 -8.30 15.02
C ARG A 140 7.75 -9.63 15.53
N SER A 141 7.23 -10.75 15.05
CA SER A 141 7.86 -12.06 15.31
C SER A 141 9.22 -12.14 14.62
N GLU A 142 10.10 -13.00 15.15
CA GLU A 142 11.47 -13.16 14.64
C GLU A 142 11.52 -13.54 13.16
N GLY A 143 10.62 -14.41 12.70
CA GLY A 143 10.54 -14.82 11.28
C GLY A 143 10.36 -13.62 10.35
N PHE A 144 9.41 -12.74 10.67
CA PHE A 144 9.18 -11.51 9.91
C PHE A 144 10.30 -10.48 10.08
N ALA A 145 10.97 -10.45 11.24
CA ALA A 145 12.14 -9.61 11.44
C ALA A 145 13.31 -10.02 10.52
N LEU A 146 13.50 -11.31 10.24
CA LEU A 146 14.59 -11.82 9.38
C LEU A 146 14.25 -11.83 7.88
N ARG A 147 12.99 -11.58 7.50
CA ARG A 147 12.50 -11.65 6.12
C ARG A 147 13.34 -10.83 5.12
N LEU A 148 13.58 -9.55 5.40
CA LEU A 148 14.37 -8.68 4.52
C LEU A 148 15.80 -9.19 4.33
N ASP A 149 16.49 -9.56 5.41
CA ASP A 149 17.88 -10.02 5.32
C ASP A 149 18.00 -11.31 4.50
N ARG A 150 17.01 -12.19 4.61
CA ARG A 150 16.92 -13.39 3.75
C ARG A 150 16.70 -13.03 2.29
N ALA A 151 15.78 -12.11 2.01
CA ALA A 151 15.53 -11.64 0.64
C ALA A 151 16.78 -11.00 0.01
N LEU A 152 17.50 -10.16 0.76
CA LEU A 152 18.78 -9.59 0.30
C LEU A 152 19.85 -10.69 0.11
N GLY A 153 19.85 -11.72 0.96
CA GLY A 153 20.69 -12.91 0.80
C GLY A 153 20.37 -13.69 -0.49
N SER A 154 19.10 -13.86 -0.83
CA SER A 154 18.63 -14.46 -2.09
C SER A 154 19.10 -13.67 -3.31
N VAL A 155 19.01 -12.34 -3.27
CA VAL A 155 19.53 -11.44 -4.33
C VAL A 155 21.04 -11.63 -4.50
N ALA A 156 21.80 -11.66 -3.40
CA ALA A 156 23.24 -11.90 -3.42
C ALA A 156 23.60 -13.28 -3.99
N ALA A 157 22.88 -14.34 -3.57
CA ALA A 157 23.10 -15.71 -4.02
C ALA A 157 22.79 -15.91 -5.50
N ALA A 158 21.86 -15.11 -6.06
CA ALA A 158 21.59 -15.06 -7.49
C ALA A 158 22.67 -14.30 -8.30
N GLY A 159 23.68 -13.73 -7.64
CA GLY A 159 24.74 -12.93 -8.26
C GLY A 159 24.26 -11.57 -8.78
N LEU A 160 23.16 -11.06 -8.22
CA LEU A 160 22.56 -9.79 -8.60
C LEU A 160 23.02 -8.66 -7.66
N PRO A 161 23.04 -7.39 -8.11
CA PRO A 161 23.37 -6.26 -7.24
C PRO A 161 22.42 -6.16 -6.05
N VAL A 162 22.99 -6.06 -4.85
CA VAL A 162 22.23 -5.93 -3.60
C VAL A 162 22.16 -4.46 -3.21
N ILE A 163 20.95 -3.92 -3.15
CA ILE A 163 20.68 -2.54 -2.73
C ILE A 163 19.85 -2.58 -1.44
N ASP A 164 20.46 -2.22 -0.31
CA ASP A 164 19.77 -2.14 0.97
C ASP A 164 19.13 -0.75 1.14
N LEU A 165 17.80 -0.70 1.13
CA LEU A 165 17.04 0.55 1.28
C LEU A 165 16.81 0.97 2.73
N ARG A 166 17.18 0.16 3.74
CA ARG A 166 16.98 0.54 5.15
C ARG A 166 17.62 1.89 5.50
N PRO A 167 18.87 2.20 5.10
CA PRO A 167 19.47 3.51 5.39
C PRO A 167 18.67 4.65 4.76
N ALA A 168 18.25 4.50 3.50
CA ALA A 168 17.48 5.52 2.78
C ALA A 168 16.10 5.77 3.39
N LEU A 169 15.45 4.72 3.90
CA LEU A 169 14.11 4.77 4.47
C LEU A 169 14.08 4.98 5.99
N SER A 170 15.25 5.15 6.64
CA SER A 170 15.37 5.46 8.07
C SER A 170 14.97 6.89 8.45
N ILE A 171 14.59 7.70 7.46
CA ILE A 171 14.06 9.05 7.67
C ILE A 171 12.70 8.99 8.37
N ARG A 172 12.44 9.98 9.25
CA ARG A 172 11.23 10.03 10.09
C ARG A 172 9.93 9.79 9.31
N ASP A 173 9.79 10.46 8.16
CA ASP A 173 8.59 10.38 7.32
C ASP A 173 8.85 9.54 6.05
N GLY A 174 9.58 8.42 6.16
CA GLY A 174 9.87 7.54 5.03
C GLY A 174 8.64 6.83 4.45
N TYR A 175 7.58 6.71 5.25
CA TYR A 175 6.28 6.15 4.87
C TYR A 175 5.17 7.11 5.20
N MET A 176 4.08 7.04 4.43
CA MET A 176 2.84 7.72 4.78
C MET A 176 2.28 7.11 6.06
N ARG A 177 1.73 7.93 6.96
CA ARG A 177 1.27 7.48 8.28
C ARG A 177 0.06 6.56 8.19
N THR A 178 -0.88 6.89 7.32
CA THR A 178 -2.18 6.20 7.19
C THR A 178 -2.32 5.33 5.95
N ASP A 179 -1.21 5.04 5.27
CA ASP A 179 -1.18 4.31 4.00
C ASP A 179 -0.05 3.25 4.02
N THR A 180 -0.16 2.22 3.18
CA THR A 180 0.84 1.15 3.08
C THR A 180 2.16 1.57 2.41
N HIS A 181 2.17 2.68 1.67
CA HIS A 181 3.27 3.06 0.80
C HIS A 181 4.29 3.98 1.48
N TRP A 182 5.47 4.07 0.86
CA TRP A 182 6.44 5.12 1.20
C TRP A 182 5.82 6.50 1.02
N SER A 183 6.38 7.52 1.67
CA SER A 183 6.08 8.90 1.30
C SER A 183 6.84 9.27 0.03
N PRO A 184 6.50 10.39 -0.65
CA PRO A 184 7.35 10.91 -1.73
C PRO A 184 8.81 11.13 -1.29
N ARG A 185 9.05 11.51 -0.03
CA ARG A 185 10.41 11.66 0.50
C ARG A 185 11.13 10.31 0.61
N GLY A 186 10.43 9.27 1.05
CA GLY A 186 10.95 7.89 1.09
C GLY A 186 11.21 7.33 -0.32
N ALA A 187 10.28 7.54 -1.24
CA ALA A 187 10.43 7.18 -2.65
C ALA A 187 11.67 7.85 -3.27
N ARG A 188 11.84 9.16 -3.04
CA ARG A 188 13.00 9.92 -3.52
C ARG A 188 14.30 9.44 -2.91
N ALA A 189 14.33 9.17 -1.61
CA ALA A 189 15.51 8.64 -0.94
C ALA A 189 15.91 7.27 -1.50
N SER A 190 14.93 6.39 -1.75
CA SER A 190 15.15 5.10 -2.39
C SER A 190 15.67 5.24 -3.82
N ALA A 191 15.10 6.14 -4.62
CA ALA A 191 15.57 6.41 -5.97
C ALA A 191 17.04 6.88 -6.01
N LEU A 192 17.41 7.77 -5.08
CA LEU A 192 18.81 8.22 -4.93
C LEU A 192 19.74 7.08 -4.52
N ALA A 193 19.31 6.20 -3.61
CA ALA A 193 20.11 5.03 -3.22
C ALA A 193 20.31 4.05 -4.39
N ILE A 194 19.27 3.83 -5.20
CA ILE A 194 19.34 3.01 -6.40
C ILE A 194 20.30 3.63 -7.42
N ALA A 195 20.18 4.93 -7.70
CA ALA A 195 21.08 5.62 -8.62
C ALA A 195 22.54 5.59 -8.16
N ALA A 196 22.80 5.76 -6.86
CA ALA A 196 24.14 5.65 -6.30
C ALA A 196 24.74 4.24 -6.49
N ALA A 197 23.94 3.18 -6.33
CA ALA A 197 24.37 1.80 -6.57
C ALA A 197 24.63 1.50 -8.07
N LEU A 198 24.05 2.31 -8.97
CA LEU A 198 24.17 2.16 -10.42
C LEU A 198 25.12 3.19 -11.06
N GLN A 199 25.84 4.00 -10.27
CA GLN A 199 26.66 5.11 -10.76
C GLN A 199 27.73 4.70 -11.80
N ASP A 200 28.26 3.48 -11.70
CA ASP A 200 29.28 2.94 -12.61
C ASP A 200 28.68 2.38 -13.91
N ARG A 201 27.36 2.32 -14.02
CA ARG A 201 26.65 1.81 -15.21
C ARG A 201 26.40 2.96 -16.18
N ALA A 202 26.89 2.80 -17.41
CA ALA A 202 26.64 3.77 -18.47
C ALA A 202 25.20 3.61 -18.98
N LEU A 203 24.34 4.57 -18.63
CA LEU A 203 22.99 4.70 -19.18
C LEU A 203 22.96 5.86 -20.19
N PRO A 204 22.20 5.74 -21.29
CA PRO A 204 21.79 6.88 -22.11
C PRO A 204 21.27 8.02 -21.21
N ARG A 205 21.91 9.18 -21.32
CA ARG A 205 21.60 10.34 -20.47
C ARG A 205 20.46 11.15 -21.06
N ALA A 206 19.60 11.64 -20.20
CA ALA A 206 18.60 12.66 -20.50
C ALA A 206 18.69 13.78 -19.46
N ALA A 207 18.39 15.02 -19.84
CA ALA A 207 18.26 16.10 -18.88
C ALA A 207 16.94 15.93 -18.15
N VAL A 208 16.99 15.52 -16.89
CA VAL A 208 15.78 15.30 -16.09
C VAL A 208 15.72 16.29 -14.94
N THR A 209 14.57 16.91 -14.75
CA THR A 209 14.32 17.81 -13.61
C THR A 209 13.01 17.43 -12.94
N THR A 210 13.05 17.23 -11.62
CA THR A 210 11.85 17.10 -10.79
C THR A 210 11.62 18.35 -9.96
N THR A 211 10.40 18.86 -9.97
CA THR A 211 10.00 20.05 -9.20
C THR A 211 8.83 19.74 -8.28
N VAL A 212 8.80 20.39 -7.11
CA VAL A 212 7.65 20.35 -6.20
C VAL A 212 6.57 21.27 -6.77
N THR A 213 5.36 20.75 -6.93
CA THR A 213 4.22 21.51 -7.50
C THR A 213 3.21 21.94 -6.45
N GLY A 214 3.22 21.34 -5.25
CA GLY A 214 2.31 21.72 -4.18
C GLY A 214 2.20 20.69 -3.06
N VAL A 215 1.18 20.88 -2.23
CA VAL A 215 0.80 19.98 -1.14
C VAL A 215 -0.73 19.86 -1.18
N VAL A 216 -1.24 18.63 -1.21
CA VAL A 216 -2.68 18.35 -1.29
C VAL A 216 -3.12 17.44 -0.14
N PRO A 217 -4.40 17.49 0.28
CA PRO A 217 -4.96 16.49 1.18
C PRO A 217 -4.75 15.08 0.64
N PHE A 218 -4.38 14.15 1.51
CA PHE A 218 -4.13 12.76 1.16
C PHE A 218 -4.96 11.84 2.03
N GLU A 219 -5.69 10.95 1.39
CA GLU A 219 -6.42 9.87 2.05
C GLU A 219 -5.70 8.56 1.80
N GLY A 220 -5.10 8.00 2.86
CA GLY A 220 -4.33 6.78 2.80
C GLY A 220 -5.18 5.52 2.62
N ASP A 221 -4.63 4.51 1.96
CA ASP A 221 -5.35 3.26 1.71
C ASP A 221 -5.75 2.48 2.97
N LEU A 222 -5.10 2.71 4.12
CA LEU A 222 -5.47 2.07 5.38
C LEU A 222 -6.56 2.82 6.15
N THR A 223 -6.90 4.06 5.77
CA THR A 223 -7.94 4.83 6.49
C THR A 223 -9.30 4.17 6.40
N VAL A 224 -9.56 3.39 5.33
CA VAL A 224 -10.79 2.59 5.20
C VAL A 224 -10.98 1.59 6.36
N PHE A 225 -9.88 1.10 6.96
CA PHE A 225 -9.95 0.18 8.10
C PHE A 225 -10.11 0.90 9.45
N ALA A 226 -9.98 2.23 9.45
CA ALA A 226 -10.11 3.11 10.60
C ALA A 226 -11.20 4.18 10.38
N ASP A 227 -12.16 3.91 9.50
CA ASP A 227 -13.24 4.84 9.20
C ASP A 227 -14.25 4.88 10.35
N THR A 228 -14.30 6.03 11.01
CA THR A 228 -15.21 6.32 12.11
C THR A 228 -16.41 7.16 11.66
N GLY A 229 -16.59 7.30 10.34
CA GLY A 229 -17.72 7.99 9.70
C GLY A 229 -17.86 9.44 10.18
N PRO A 230 -19.06 9.89 10.59
CA PRO A 230 -19.28 11.27 11.04
C PRO A 230 -18.39 11.70 12.21
N TRP A 231 -17.83 10.76 12.96
CA TRP A 231 -17.01 11.04 14.14
C TRP A 231 -15.53 11.28 13.83
N ARG A 232 -15.10 11.08 12.58
CA ARG A 232 -13.70 11.23 12.14
C ARG A 232 -13.02 12.54 12.56
N PRO A 233 -13.69 13.70 12.62
CA PRO A 233 -13.08 14.93 13.14
C PRO A 233 -12.66 14.87 14.61
N TRP A 234 -13.26 13.98 15.40
CA TRP A 234 -13.03 13.86 16.84
C TRP A 234 -12.35 12.55 17.24
N ILE A 235 -12.61 11.46 16.51
CA ILE A 235 -12.14 10.10 16.80
C ILE A 235 -11.73 9.47 15.47
N GLY A 236 -10.44 9.28 15.22
CA GLY A 236 -9.93 8.69 13.98
C GLY A 236 -8.51 9.16 13.63
N PRO A 237 -7.91 8.65 12.55
CA PRO A 237 -6.61 9.13 12.10
C PRO A 237 -6.68 10.60 11.71
N ALA A 238 -5.71 11.40 12.18
CA ALA A 238 -5.60 12.81 11.81
C ALA A 238 -5.50 12.96 10.28
N PRO A 239 -5.99 14.07 9.69
CA PRO A 239 -5.79 14.37 8.28
C PRO A 239 -4.31 14.32 7.90
N GLU A 240 -4.03 13.82 6.70
CA GLU A 240 -2.69 13.72 6.14
C GLU A 240 -2.63 14.53 4.83
N VAL A 241 -1.43 14.99 4.48
CA VAL A 241 -1.17 15.70 3.23
C VAL A 241 -0.01 15.02 2.53
N ILE A 242 0.07 15.19 1.21
CA ILE A 242 1.15 14.68 0.39
C ILE A 242 1.70 15.79 -0.51
N GLU A 243 3.03 15.86 -0.59
CA GLU A 243 3.72 16.72 -1.56
C GLU A 243 3.48 16.19 -2.97
N THR A 244 3.19 17.07 -3.93
CA THR A 244 3.03 16.72 -5.35
C THR A 244 4.24 17.18 -6.15
N PHE A 245 4.54 16.45 -7.21
CA PHE A 245 5.75 16.66 -8.02
C PHE A 245 5.43 16.55 -9.50
N GLU A 246 6.29 17.18 -10.31
CA GLU A 246 6.30 17.02 -11.77
C GLU A 246 7.74 16.75 -12.20
N THR A 247 7.95 15.72 -13.03
CA THR A 247 9.24 15.41 -13.64
C THR A 247 9.18 15.70 -15.12
N ARG A 248 10.14 16.48 -15.61
CA ARG A 248 10.34 16.76 -17.03
C ARG A 248 11.61 16.08 -17.51
N VAL A 249 11.52 15.45 -18.66
CA VAL A 249 12.64 14.82 -19.37
C VAL A 249 12.84 15.62 -20.65
N ASP A 250 13.91 16.40 -20.68
CA ASP A 250 14.36 17.07 -21.89
C ASP A 250 15.23 16.06 -22.64
N ALA A 251 14.67 15.50 -23.72
CA ALA A 251 15.45 14.69 -24.64
C ALA A 251 16.57 15.56 -25.21
N ALA A 252 17.81 15.12 -25.04
CA ALA A 252 18.98 15.85 -25.52
C ALA A 252 18.93 15.97 -27.05
N GLU A 253 18.56 17.15 -27.55
CA GLU A 253 18.80 17.75 -28.88
C GLU A 253 18.68 16.90 -30.17
N ASP A 254 18.23 15.65 -30.11
CA ASP A 254 17.97 14.85 -31.30
C ASP A 254 16.47 14.93 -31.61
N LEU A 255 16.07 16.05 -32.23
CA LEU A 255 14.70 16.32 -32.68
C LEU A 255 14.15 15.26 -33.66
N PHE A 256 14.99 14.30 -34.07
CA PHE A 256 14.72 13.21 -34.99
C PHE A 256 15.11 11.82 -34.44
N GLY A 257 15.63 11.74 -33.22
CA GLY A 257 16.01 10.50 -32.56
C GLY A 257 14.81 9.84 -31.86
N GLU A 258 14.69 8.53 -31.96
CA GLU A 258 13.67 7.76 -31.24
C GLU A 258 13.96 7.82 -29.73
N ALA A 259 12.94 8.06 -28.90
CA ALA A 259 13.12 8.18 -27.46
C ALA A 259 13.63 6.85 -26.88
N VAL A 260 14.90 6.82 -26.45
CA VAL A 260 15.50 5.64 -25.83
C VAL A 260 15.04 5.56 -24.38
N LEU A 261 14.42 4.43 -24.02
CA LEU A 261 13.99 4.11 -22.67
C LEU A 261 14.98 3.10 -22.06
N PRO A 262 16.14 3.53 -21.53
CA PRO A 262 17.21 2.63 -21.14
C PRO A 262 16.90 1.80 -19.89
N VAL A 263 15.89 2.20 -19.14
CA VAL A 263 15.48 1.57 -17.88
C VAL A 263 13.99 1.26 -17.94
N ALA A 264 13.62 0.03 -17.60
CA ALA A 264 12.23 -0.32 -17.29
C ALA A 264 12.06 -0.47 -15.78
N LEU A 265 10.98 0.07 -15.24
CA LEU A 265 10.54 -0.09 -13.86
C LEU A 265 9.32 -1.01 -13.83
N VAL A 266 9.46 -2.15 -13.16
CA VAL A 266 8.40 -3.13 -12.98
C VAL A 266 8.16 -3.32 -11.49
N GLY A 267 6.91 -3.40 -11.07
CA GLY A 267 6.59 -3.55 -9.66
C GLY A 267 5.13 -3.29 -9.35
N THR A 268 4.88 -2.82 -8.13
CA THR A 268 3.55 -2.72 -7.53
C THR A 268 2.98 -1.30 -7.59
N SER A 269 1.97 -1.03 -6.77
CA SER A 269 1.43 0.31 -6.54
C SER A 269 2.44 1.30 -5.94
N PHE A 270 3.54 0.84 -5.32
CA PHE A 270 4.66 1.70 -4.92
C PHE A 270 5.27 2.46 -6.10
N SER A 271 5.35 1.78 -7.25
CA SER A 271 5.89 2.31 -8.50
C SER A 271 4.80 2.83 -9.45
N ALA A 272 3.60 2.25 -9.41
CA ALA A 272 2.52 2.58 -10.34
C ALA A 272 1.63 3.76 -9.91
N LYS A 273 1.51 4.07 -8.62
CA LYS A 273 0.68 5.19 -8.15
C LYS A 273 1.43 6.53 -8.33
N PRO A 274 0.90 7.49 -9.11
CA PRO A 274 1.57 8.77 -9.33
C PRO A 274 1.79 9.59 -8.05
N ALA A 275 0.93 9.40 -7.03
CA ALA A 275 0.99 10.13 -5.77
C ALA A 275 2.34 10.02 -5.05
N PHE A 276 3.06 8.91 -5.21
CA PHE A 276 4.37 8.69 -4.57
C PHE A 276 5.56 9.06 -5.46
N HIS A 277 5.28 9.34 -6.74
CA HIS A 277 6.24 9.89 -7.70
C HIS A 277 7.55 9.12 -7.88
N PHE A 278 7.57 7.82 -7.58
CA PHE A 278 8.79 7.02 -7.59
C PHE A 278 9.45 6.96 -8.97
N GLU A 279 8.66 6.78 -10.04
CA GLU A 279 9.15 6.82 -11.42
C GLU A 279 9.87 8.14 -11.72
N GLY A 280 9.26 9.28 -11.40
CA GLY A 280 9.84 10.60 -11.64
C GLY A 280 11.13 10.83 -10.85
N PHE A 281 11.17 10.38 -9.59
CA PHE A 281 12.39 10.43 -8.80
C PHE A 281 13.50 9.50 -9.33
N LEU A 282 13.16 8.34 -9.88
CA LEU A 282 14.13 7.46 -10.55
C LEU A 282 14.69 8.13 -11.80
N LYS A 283 13.84 8.73 -12.64
CA LYS A 283 14.30 9.48 -13.82
C LYS A 283 15.28 10.59 -13.44
N ASP A 284 14.94 11.36 -12.41
CA ASP A 284 15.77 12.46 -11.89
C ASP A 284 17.08 11.95 -11.29
N ALA A 285 17.05 10.90 -10.48
CA ALA A 285 18.24 10.36 -9.84
C ALA A 285 19.20 9.71 -10.84
N LEU A 286 18.67 8.99 -11.84
CA LEU A 286 19.46 8.31 -12.88
C LEU A 286 19.89 9.27 -14.00
N GLN A 287 19.21 10.41 -14.15
CA GLN A 287 19.32 11.29 -15.32
C GLN A 287 19.16 10.50 -16.63
N ALA A 288 18.10 9.70 -16.66
CA ALA A 288 17.74 8.80 -17.76
C ALA A 288 16.21 8.65 -17.79
N ASP A 289 15.62 8.42 -18.97
CA ASP A 289 14.20 8.11 -19.04
C ASP A 289 13.91 6.68 -18.58
N VAL A 290 12.68 6.45 -18.11
CA VAL A 290 12.23 5.20 -17.48
C VAL A 290 10.88 4.81 -18.03
N LEU A 291 10.77 3.60 -18.56
CA LEU A 291 9.50 2.96 -18.91
C LEU A 291 8.87 2.35 -17.64
N ASN A 292 7.74 2.88 -17.18
CA ASN A 292 7.05 2.31 -16.03
C ASN A 292 6.01 1.25 -16.45
N ALA A 293 6.38 -0.01 -16.29
CA ALA A 293 5.54 -1.18 -16.53
C ALA A 293 4.90 -1.75 -15.23
N SER A 294 4.93 -0.99 -14.12
CA SER A 294 4.33 -1.40 -12.85
C SER A 294 2.80 -1.42 -12.89
N ARG A 295 2.17 -2.20 -12.00
CA ARG A 295 0.70 -2.31 -11.92
C ARG A 295 0.19 -2.27 -10.48
N ILE A 296 -1.02 -1.72 -10.31
CA ILE A 296 -1.71 -1.65 -9.02
C ILE A 296 -2.49 -2.94 -8.79
N GLY A 297 -2.38 -3.52 -7.58
CA GLY A 297 -3.25 -4.61 -7.12
C GLY A 297 -2.89 -6.03 -7.60
N LEU A 298 -1.81 -6.20 -8.36
CA LEU A 298 -1.39 -7.51 -8.91
C LEU A 298 -0.18 -8.14 -8.19
N GLY A 299 0.32 -7.47 -7.15
CA GLY A 299 1.59 -7.83 -6.51
C GLY A 299 2.80 -7.61 -7.43
N PRO A 300 4.02 -7.98 -6.99
CA PRO A 300 5.24 -7.67 -7.74
C PRO A 300 5.55 -8.68 -8.86
N PHE A 301 4.97 -9.88 -8.79
CA PHE A 301 5.35 -10.98 -9.69
C PHE A 301 4.55 -11.02 -11.00
N VAL A 302 3.23 -10.75 -10.95
CA VAL A 302 2.40 -10.75 -12.16
C VAL A 302 2.86 -9.68 -13.17
N PRO A 303 3.13 -8.41 -12.77
CA PRO A 303 3.64 -7.41 -13.72
C PRO A 303 5.00 -7.78 -14.33
N MET A 304 5.82 -8.55 -13.60
CA MET A 304 7.07 -9.08 -14.14
C MET A 304 6.82 -10.21 -15.14
N ASP A 305 5.88 -11.12 -14.86
CA ASP A 305 5.49 -12.15 -15.83
C ASP A 305 4.96 -11.53 -17.12
N ASP A 306 4.08 -10.54 -17.01
CA ASP A 306 3.53 -9.81 -18.16
C ASP A 306 4.65 -9.09 -18.93
N PHE A 307 5.55 -8.38 -18.23
CA PHE A 307 6.68 -7.70 -18.87
C PHE A 307 7.59 -8.67 -19.63
N LEU A 308 7.89 -9.84 -19.06
CA LEU A 308 8.71 -10.86 -19.73
C LEU A 308 8.01 -11.50 -20.94
N ALA A 309 6.67 -11.60 -20.91
CA ALA A 309 5.90 -12.11 -22.03
C ALA A 309 5.89 -11.12 -23.20
N ASP A 310 5.76 -9.83 -22.90
CA ASP A 310 5.64 -8.75 -23.89
C ASP A 310 7.01 -8.21 -24.36
N ILE A 311 8.12 -8.64 -23.74
CA ILE A 311 9.45 -8.07 -23.98
C ILE A 311 9.89 -8.14 -25.45
N GLY A 312 9.48 -9.18 -26.17
CA GLY A 312 9.80 -9.37 -27.59
C GLY A 312 9.08 -8.39 -28.53
N ASP A 313 8.01 -7.75 -28.05
CA ASP A 313 7.19 -6.83 -28.83
C ASP A 313 7.53 -5.34 -28.54
N LEU A 314 8.47 -5.09 -27.62
CA LEU A 314 8.91 -3.73 -27.32
C LEU A 314 9.65 -3.11 -28.52
N ALA A 315 9.24 -1.91 -28.92
CA ALA A 315 9.89 -1.16 -30.01
C ALA A 315 11.39 -0.90 -29.73
N SER A 316 11.74 -0.69 -28.47
CA SER A 316 13.12 -0.56 -27.99
C SER A 316 13.28 -1.28 -26.67
N LEU A 317 14.31 -2.13 -26.58
CA LEU A 317 14.61 -2.88 -25.36
C LEU A 317 15.35 -1.98 -24.36
N PRO A 318 14.94 -1.98 -23.07
CA PRO A 318 15.73 -1.33 -22.04
C PRO A 318 17.02 -2.10 -21.82
N THR A 319 18.06 -1.42 -21.35
CA THR A 319 19.32 -2.07 -20.94
C THR A 319 19.23 -2.63 -19.52
N LEU A 320 18.28 -2.13 -18.73
CA LEU A 320 18.13 -2.42 -17.31
C LEU A 320 16.65 -2.55 -16.94
N VAL A 321 16.34 -3.53 -16.10
CA VAL A 321 15.03 -3.65 -15.43
C VAL A 321 15.24 -3.50 -13.93
N ILE A 322 14.61 -2.47 -13.36
CA ILE A 322 14.46 -2.31 -11.91
C ILE A 322 13.16 -3.01 -11.51
N TRP A 323 13.28 -4.04 -10.68
CA TRP A 323 12.14 -4.81 -10.19
C TRP A 323 11.85 -4.50 -8.72
N GLU A 324 10.82 -3.70 -8.48
CA GLU A 324 10.36 -3.30 -7.15
C GLU A 324 9.48 -4.40 -6.52
N ILE A 325 9.90 -4.88 -5.35
CA ILE A 325 9.26 -6.00 -4.63
C ILE A 325 9.11 -5.62 -3.15
N PRO A 326 7.88 -5.33 -2.65
CA PRO A 326 7.68 -5.13 -1.22
C PRO A 326 7.94 -6.43 -0.45
N GLU A 327 8.70 -6.36 0.65
CA GLU A 327 9.12 -7.58 1.36
C GLU A 327 7.92 -8.40 1.86
N ARG A 328 6.77 -7.78 2.18
CA ARG A 328 5.53 -8.48 2.55
C ARG A 328 5.01 -9.51 1.53
N TYR A 329 5.39 -9.41 0.25
CA TYR A 329 5.06 -10.43 -0.76
C TYR A 329 5.99 -11.65 -0.72
N LEU A 330 7.00 -11.63 0.15
CA LEU A 330 7.99 -12.67 0.33
C LEU A 330 7.69 -13.49 1.57
N THR A 331 7.94 -14.79 1.49
CA THR A 331 7.77 -15.65 2.64
C THR A 331 8.81 -15.34 3.73
N SER A 332 8.39 -15.43 4.99
CA SER A 332 9.28 -15.33 6.14
C SER A 332 9.94 -16.67 6.50
N ARG A 333 9.70 -17.73 5.72
CA ARG A 333 10.23 -19.08 5.94
C ARG A 333 11.20 -19.46 4.82
N SER A 334 12.15 -20.33 5.14
CA SER A 334 12.91 -21.02 4.09
C SER A 334 11.97 -22.02 3.41
N LEU A 335 11.84 -21.99 2.08
CA LEU A 335 11.06 -22.99 1.34
C LEU A 335 11.80 -24.33 1.18
N THR A 336 13.00 -24.46 1.75
CA THR A 336 13.72 -25.72 1.87
C THR A 336 13.32 -26.47 3.15
N GLN A 337 12.33 -27.36 3.00
CA GLN A 337 12.26 -28.66 3.67
C GLN A 337 11.99 -29.73 2.62
#